data_AF-A0A524G3Q2-F1
#
_entry.id   AF-A0A524G3Q2-F1
#
_cell.length_a   1.000
_cell.length_b   1.000
_cell.length_c   1.000
_cell.angle_alpha   90.00
_cell.angle_beta   90.00
_cell.angle_gamma   90.00
#
_symmetry.space_group_name_H-M   'P 1'
#
loop_
_entity.id
_entity.type
_entity.pdbx_description
1 polymer ?
#
loop_
_entity_poly.entity_id
_entity_poly.type
_entity_poly.pdbx_seq_one_letter_code
_entity_poly.pdbx_strand_id
1 'polypeptide(L)'
;MASVSTKLETITTTSTVSEVMNLIVEKMNDPEREKLSHWMKPIEEYAEKIIRNLTPVQLKRRKMDVVAAAALYDAFLEFESRTSVGLGLPLMHEALGRSQCNINTTWKKLFDNRGSLRGEELDVVYVEKDGSIADAIPNVVQALTNAVDGITPVMKMWLENIRIEAVELSRLVSPDIKKNYDTLTAAVAIIYATIQRHHGKMQVRIAQRDLSLLSATSPALISKCWIELLENHL
;
A
#
# COMPACT_ATOMS: atom_id res chain seq x y z
N MET A 1 28.56 11.46 27.05
CA MET A 1 27.39 10.70 27.53
C MET A 1 26.32 10.43 26.46
N ALA A 2 26.17 11.26 25.41
CA ALA A 2 25.21 10.99 24.32
C ALA A 2 25.45 9.66 23.55
N SER A 3 26.71 9.34 23.22
CA SER A 3 27.10 8.17 22.40
C SER A 3 26.73 6.78 22.98
N VAL A 4 26.72 6.63 24.31
CA VAL A 4 26.42 5.35 24.97
C VAL A 4 24.91 5.10 25.04
N SER A 5 24.13 6.16 25.27
CA SER A 5 22.66 6.10 25.29
C SER A 5 22.09 5.67 23.93
N THR A 6 22.61 6.27 22.85
CA THR A 6 22.14 5.96 21.49
C THR A 6 22.48 4.53 21.07
N LYS A 7 23.65 4.00 21.48
CA LYS A 7 24.03 2.61 21.22
C LYS A 7 23.14 1.61 21.95
N LEU A 8 22.84 1.84 23.23
CA LEU A 8 21.92 1.00 24.02
C LEU A 8 20.50 1.00 23.42
N GLU A 9 19.95 2.17 23.10
CA GLU A 9 18.63 2.29 22.45
C GLU A 9 18.57 1.56 21.10
N THR A 10 19.66 1.59 20.32
CA THR A 10 19.76 0.88 19.04
C THR A 10 19.75 -0.63 19.25
N ILE A 11 20.53 -1.15 20.21
CA ILE A 11 20.60 -2.60 20.51
C ILE A 11 19.23 -3.11 20.99
N THR A 12 18.56 -2.38 21.89
CA THR A 12 17.24 -2.77 22.39
C THR A 12 16.19 -2.76 21.27
N THR A 13 16.27 -1.82 20.33
CA THR A 13 15.33 -1.74 19.19
C THR A 13 15.50 -2.90 18.23
N THR A 14 16.74 -3.21 17.83
CA THR A 14 17.06 -4.37 16.96
C THR A 14 16.59 -5.68 17.58
N SER A 15 16.90 -5.92 18.87
CA SER A 15 16.43 -7.13 19.57
C SER A 15 14.91 -7.24 19.57
N THR A 16 14.21 -6.13 19.85
CA THR A 16 12.75 -6.13 19.93
C THR A 16 12.09 -6.39 18.58
N VAL A 17 12.63 -5.84 17.47
CA VAL A 17 12.07 -6.06 16.13
C VAL A 17 12.19 -7.53 15.73
N SER A 18 13.37 -8.13 15.87
CA SER A 18 13.56 -9.56 15.54
C SER A 18 12.76 -10.48 16.46
N GLU A 19 12.64 -10.18 17.76
CA GLU A 19 11.79 -10.93 18.69
C GLU A 19 10.31 -10.91 18.24
N VAL A 20 9.78 -9.74 17.91
CA VAL A 20 8.40 -9.58 17.44
C VAL A 20 8.19 -10.29 16.09
N MET A 21 9.16 -10.20 15.17
CA MET A 21 9.11 -10.88 13.88
C MET A 21 9.04 -12.41 14.04
N ASN A 22 9.88 -12.98 14.91
CA ASN A 22 9.87 -14.42 15.18
C ASN A 22 8.53 -14.90 15.74
N LEU A 23 7.93 -14.16 16.69
CA LEU A 23 6.61 -14.49 17.23
C LEU A 23 5.51 -14.48 16.15
N ILE A 24 5.59 -13.56 15.18
CA ILE A 24 4.66 -13.51 14.05
C ILE A 24 4.85 -14.72 13.13
N VAL A 25 6.10 -15.02 12.76
CA VAL A 25 6.45 -16.14 11.88
C VAL A 25 6.05 -17.48 12.50
N GLU A 26 6.18 -17.64 13.82
CA GLU A 26 5.73 -18.83 14.55
C GLU A 26 4.21 -19.10 14.45
N LYS A 27 3.41 -18.09 14.13
CA LYS A 27 1.95 -18.21 13.93
C LYS A 27 1.53 -18.40 12.47
N MET A 28 2.43 -18.17 11.52
CA MET A 28 2.15 -18.35 10.09
C MET A 28 2.12 -19.84 9.71
N ASN A 29 1.50 -20.18 8.59
CA ASN A 29 1.58 -21.55 8.05
C ASN A 29 2.92 -21.81 7.35
N ASP A 30 3.30 -23.08 7.17
CA ASP A 30 4.60 -23.44 6.59
C ASP A 30 4.86 -22.82 5.20
N PRO A 31 3.87 -22.78 4.27
CA PRO A 31 4.06 -22.11 2.98
C PRO A 31 4.37 -20.61 3.08
N GLU A 32 3.72 -19.87 3.98
CA GLU A 32 4.00 -18.44 4.22
C GLU A 32 5.38 -18.23 4.84
N ARG A 33 5.77 -19.10 5.79
CA ARG A 33 7.11 -19.05 6.40
C ARG A 33 8.19 -19.27 5.37
N GLU A 34 8.02 -20.25 4.49
CA GLU A 34 8.97 -20.56 3.41
C GLU A 34 9.14 -19.35 2.47
N LYS A 35 8.03 -18.74 2.03
CA LYS A 35 8.04 -17.52 1.21
C LYS A 35 8.75 -16.36 1.89
N LEU A 36 8.62 -16.23 3.22
CA LEU A 36 9.24 -15.14 3.99
C LEU A 36 10.71 -15.38 4.34
N SER A 37 11.20 -16.62 4.32
CA SER A 37 12.52 -16.99 4.84
C SER A 37 13.67 -16.11 4.32
N HIS A 38 13.66 -15.76 3.03
CA HIS A 38 14.65 -14.88 2.40
C HIS A 38 14.41 -13.38 2.63
N TRP A 39 13.20 -13.01 3.06
CA TRP A 39 12.75 -11.62 3.24
C TRP A 39 12.71 -11.16 4.69
N MET A 40 12.83 -12.09 5.66
CA MET A 40 12.78 -11.74 7.09
C MET A 40 13.76 -10.63 7.46
N LYS A 41 15.04 -10.80 7.11
CA LYS A 41 16.07 -9.81 7.43
C LYS A 41 15.85 -8.45 6.73
N PRO A 42 15.55 -8.38 5.41
CA PRO A 42 15.15 -7.13 4.78
C PRO A 42 13.95 -6.41 5.44
N ILE A 43 12.94 -7.17 5.86
CA ILE A 43 11.74 -6.62 6.54
C ILE A 43 12.12 -6.06 7.91
N GLU A 44 12.91 -6.79 8.69
CA GLU A 44 13.42 -6.34 10.00
C GLU A 44 14.27 -5.07 9.86
N GLU A 45 15.21 -5.04 8.92
CA GLU A 45 16.08 -3.88 8.65
C GLU A 45 15.27 -2.64 8.26
N TYR A 46 14.21 -2.82 7.44
CA TYR A 46 13.30 -1.75 7.10
C TYR A 46 12.54 -1.23 8.34
N ALA A 47 11.97 -2.13 9.13
CA ALA A 47 11.23 -1.79 10.35
C ALA A 47 12.13 -1.05 11.35
N GLU A 48 13.36 -1.52 11.56
CA GLU A 48 14.33 -0.83 12.41
C GLU A 48 14.68 0.56 11.89
N LYS A 49 14.91 0.69 10.59
CA LYS A 49 15.24 1.98 9.97
C LYS A 49 14.13 3.00 10.20
N ILE A 50 12.87 2.64 10.00
CA ILE A 50 11.75 3.57 10.22
C ILE A 50 11.55 3.90 11.70
N ILE A 51 11.83 2.97 12.63
CA ILE A 51 11.81 3.26 14.08
C ILE A 51 12.92 4.23 14.46
N ARG A 52 14.14 4.04 13.95
CA ARG A 52 15.30 4.93 14.23
C ARG A 52 15.08 6.36 13.75
N ASN A 53 14.21 6.56 12.76
CA ASN A 53 13.84 7.89 12.27
C ASN A 53 12.81 8.60 13.17
N LEU A 54 12.26 7.94 14.20
CA LEU A 54 11.32 8.54 15.13
C LEU A 54 12.02 9.41 16.17
N THR A 55 11.41 10.52 16.52
CA THR A 55 11.89 11.40 17.59
C THR A 55 11.53 10.84 18.98
N PRO A 56 12.30 11.18 20.03
CA PRO A 56 11.97 10.79 21.41
C PRO A 56 10.56 11.23 21.86
N VAL A 57 10.06 12.34 21.32
CA VAL A 57 8.70 12.85 21.59
C VAL A 57 7.64 11.92 21.00
N GLN A 58 7.85 11.40 19.79
CA GLN A 58 6.93 10.45 19.14
C GLN A 58 6.88 9.10 19.86
N LEU A 59 8.01 8.67 20.45
CA LEU A 59 8.14 7.42 21.20
C LEU A 59 7.65 7.52 22.65
N LYS A 60 7.50 8.73 23.19
CA LYS A 60 7.15 8.98 24.59
C LYS A 60 5.88 8.20 24.99
N ARG A 61 5.97 7.43 26.09
CA ARG A 61 4.88 6.60 26.68
C ARG A 61 4.38 5.45 25.80
N ARG A 62 5.04 5.14 24.69
CA ARG A 62 4.72 3.96 23.87
C ARG A 62 5.56 2.78 24.34
N LYS A 63 4.97 1.59 24.34
CA LYS A 63 5.72 0.35 24.59
C LYS A 63 6.45 -0.03 23.30
N MET A 64 7.74 -0.38 23.41
CA MET A 64 8.59 -0.63 22.24
C MET A 64 8.13 -1.83 21.41
N ASP A 65 7.57 -2.86 22.04
CA ASP A 65 6.97 -4.00 21.35
C ASP A 65 5.77 -3.59 20.45
N VAL A 66 4.94 -2.65 20.90
CA VAL A 66 3.82 -2.11 20.10
C VAL A 66 4.35 -1.24 18.95
N VAL A 67 5.44 -0.49 19.18
CA VAL A 67 6.10 0.29 18.12
C VAL A 67 6.72 -0.65 17.08
N ALA A 68 7.43 -1.69 17.52
CA ALA A 68 8.01 -2.72 16.65
C ALA A 68 6.95 -3.45 15.83
N ALA A 69 5.84 -3.86 16.46
CA ALA A 69 4.71 -4.46 15.76
C ALA A 69 4.13 -3.50 14.70
N ALA A 70 3.92 -2.23 15.05
CA ALA A 70 3.41 -1.24 14.10
C ALA A 70 4.39 -0.96 12.94
N ALA A 71 5.71 -1.00 13.20
CA ALA A 71 6.74 -0.83 12.18
C ALA A 71 6.84 -2.05 11.26
N LEU A 72 6.75 -3.26 11.81
CA LEU A 72 6.69 -4.50 11.04
C LEU A 72 5.42 -4.54 10.18
N TYR A 73 4.27 -4.12 10.71
CA TYR A 73 3.06 -3.98 9.90
C TYR A 73 3.30 -3.07 8.68
N ASP A 74 3.97 -1.94 8.88
CA ASP A 74 4.33 -1.02 7.80
C ASP A 74 5.29 -1.65 6.78
N ALA A 75 6.31 -2.35 7.29
CA ALA A 75 7.29 -3.05 6.46
C ALA A 75 6.60 -4.15 5.62
N PHE A 76 5.67 -4.92 6.18
CA PHE A 76 4.96 -5.93 5.40
C PHE A 76 4.17 -5.31 4.25
N LEU A 77 3.55 -4.13 4.41
CA LEU A 77 2.91 -3.42 3.30
C LEU A 77 3.90 -3.03 2.19
N GLU A 78 5.17 -2.77 2.53
CA GLU A 78 6.22 -2.48 1.56
C GLU A 78 6.65 -3.75 0.79
N PHE A 79 6.68 -4.90 1.46
CA PHE A 79 7.21 -6.14 0.87
C PHE A 79 6.13 -7.11 0.37
N GLU A 80 4.83 -6.86 0.63
CA GLU A 80 3.72 -7.78 0.32
C GLU A 80 3.70 -8.21 -1.15
N SER A 81 3.89 -7.27 -2.08
CA SER A 81 3.97 -7.57 -3.52
C SER A 81 5.11 -8.52 -3.92
N ARG A 82 6.19 -8.59 -3.11
CA ARG A 82 7.37 -9.43 -3.37
C ARG A 82 7.27 -10.78 -2.67
N THR A 83 6.69 -10.80 -1.48
CA THR A 83 6.55 -12.02 -0.67
C THR A 83 5.27 -12.77 -1.01
N SER A 84 4.25 -12.09 -1.53
CA SER A 84 2.87 -12.57 -1.60
C SER A 84 2.32 -13.03 -0.24
N VAL A 85 2.85 -12.47 0.85
CA VAL A 85 2.42 -12.74 2.23
C VAL A 85 1.92 -11.45 2.85
N GLY A 86 0.60 -11.36 3.01
CA GLY A 86 -0.06 -10.24 3.67
C GLY A 86 -0.07 -10.42 5.18
N LEU A 87 0.40 -9.42 5.93
CA LEU A 87 0.33 -9.43 7.39
C LEU A 87 -0.93 -8.69 7.86
N GLY A 88 -1.95 -9.45 8.26
CA GLY A 88 -3.15 -8.87 8.87
C GLY A 88 -2.94 -8.48 10.34
N LEU A 89 -3.62 -7.41 10.78
CA LEU A 89 -3.72 -7.06 12.21
C LEU A 89 -4.21 -8.22 13.11
N PRO A 90 -5.12 -9.11 12.66
CA PRO A 90 -5.50 -10.30 13.45
C PRO A 90 -4.33 -11.23 13.77
N LEU A 91 -3.45 -11.49 12.80
CA LEU A 91 -2.28 -12.34 12.99
C LEU A 91 -1.29 -11.72 13.99
N MET A 92 -1.07 -10.40 13.91
CA MET A 92 -0.22 -9.70 14.89
C MET A 92 -0.81 -9.73 16.31
N HIS A 93 -2.13 -9.65 16.43
CA HIS A 93 -2.81 -9.77 17.71
C HIS A 93 -2.62 -11.17 18.32
N GLU A 94 -2.79 -12.21 17.50
CA GLU A 94 -2.60 -13.59 17.93
C GLU A 94 -1.15 -13.86 18.36
N ALA A 95 -0.17 -13.40 17.56
CA ALA A 95 1.24 -13.59 17.84
C ALA A 95 1.71 -12.88 19.12
N LEU A 96 1.21 -11.66 19.37
CA LEU A 96 1.76 -10.79 20.41
C LEU A 96 0.89 -10.68 21.66
N GLY A 97 -0.35 -11.19 21.63
CA GLY A 97 -1.34 -10.98 22.70
C GLY A 97 -1.66 -9.50 22.95
N ARG A 98 -1.42 -8.63 21.96
CA ARG A 98 -1.64 -7.18 22.04
C ARG A 98 -2.91 -6.79 21.32
N SER A 99 -3.66 -5.84 21.86
CA SER A 99 -4.89 -5.35 21.20
C SER A 99 -4.58 -4.80 19.80
N GLN A 100 -5.34 -5.26 18.80
CA GLN A 100 -5.29 -4.75 17.42
C GLN A 100 -5.44 -3.23 17.38
N CYS A 101 -6.29 -2.67 18.25
CA CYS A 101 -6.52 -1.24 18.35
C CYS A 101 -5.23 -0.46 18.69
N ASN A 102 -4.40 -1.00 19.58
CA ASN A 102 -3.15 -0.34 20.01
C ASN A 102 -2.09 -0.34 18.90
N ILE A 103 -1.94 -1.48 18.20
CA ILE A 103 -1.03 -1.61 17.06
C ILE A 103 -1.47 -0.66 15.94
N ASN A 104 -2.75 -0.72 15.54
CA ASN A 104 -3.31 0.12 14.48
C ASN A 104 -3.21 1.62 14.82
N THR A 105 -3.57 2.02 16.04
CA THR A 105 -3.45 3.42 16.47
C THR A 105 -1.99 3.90 16.50
N THR A 106 -1.05 3.00 16.83
CA THR A 106 0.37 3.33 16.81
C THR A 106 0.88 3.46 15.38
N TRP A 107 0.53 2.53 14.50
CA TRP A 107 0.84 2.58 13.09
C TRP A 107 0.29 3.84 12.41
N LYS A 108 -1.00 4.13 12.57
CA LYS A 108 -1.64 5.34 12.02
C LYS A 108 -0.95 6.64 12.44
N LYS A 109 -0.42 6.69 13.66
CA LYS A 109 0.20 7.90 14.22
C LYS A 109 1.68 8.05 13.86
N LEU A 110 2.39 6.94 13.59
CA LEU A 110 3.85 6.96 13.43
C LEU A 110 4.30 6.64 12.01
N PHE A 111 3.57 5.80 11.29
CA PHE A 111 4.05 5.18 10.06
C PHE A 111 3.08 5.31 8.88
N ASP A 112 1.77 5.54 9.11
CA ASP A 112 0.81 5.79 8.02
C ASP A 112 0.98 7.19 7.44
N ASN A 113 2.02 7.34 6.61
CA ASN A 113 2.41 8.55 5.90
C ASN A 113 1.74 8.70 4.52
N ARG A 114 0.68 7.93 4.26
CA ARG A 114 0.01 7.93 2.97
C ARG A 114 -0.84 9.18 2.79
N GLY A 115 -0.79 9.76 1.60
CA GLY A 115 -1.63 10.89 1.22
C GLY A 115 -3.11 10.50 1.26
N SER A 116 -3.97 11.44 1.62
CA SER A 116 -5.42 11.26 1.57
C SER A 116 -5.98 12.07 0.41
N LEU A 117 -7.06 11.57 -0.21
CA LEU A 117 -7.77 12.30 -1.26
C LEU A 117 -8.84 13.21 -0.63
N ARG A 118 -8.95 14.43 -1.15
CA ARG A 118 -10.09 15.34 -0.94
C ARG A 118 -11.20 14.89 -1.87
N GLY A 119 -12.16 14.14 -1.33
CA GLY A 119 -13.21 13.50 -2.14
C GLY A 119 -14.08 14.50 -2.91
N GLU A 120 -14.22 15.71 -2.38
CA GLU A 120 -14.91 16.84 -2.99
C GLU A 120 -14.20 17.42 -4.23
N GLU A 121 -12.93 17.07 -4.45
CA GLU A 121 -12.16 17.47 -5.64
C GLU A 121 -12.04 16.34 -6.68
N LEU A 122 -12.68 15.19 -6.42
CA LEU A 122 -12.75 14.07 -7.36
C LEU A 122 -13.99 14.24 -8.25
N ASP A 123 -13.81 14.97 -9.35
CA ASP A 123 -14.84 15.13 -10.39
C ASP A 123 -14.71 14.07 -11.50
N VAL A 124 -15.84 13.82 -12.17
CA VAL A 124 -15.90 12.91 -13.33
C VAL A 124 -14.92 13.38 -14.41
N VAL A 125 -14.08 12.46 -14.86
CA VAL A 125 -13.09 12.73 -15.90
C VAL A 125 -13.75 12.64 -17.27
N TYR A 126 -13.45 13.60 -18.12
CA TYR A 126 -13.93 13.60 -19.51
C TYR A 126 -12.87 13.01 -20.44
N VAL A 127 -13.33 12.13 -21.33
CA VAL A 127 -12.53 11.52 -22.39
C VAL A 127 -13.13 11.91 -23.73
N GLU A 128 -12.29 12.16 -24.73
CA GLU A 128 -12.75 12.45 -26.09
C GLU A 128 -13.53 11.25 -26.67
N LYS A 129 -14.44 11.53 -27.61
CA LYS A 129 -15.40 10.55 -28.15
C LYS A 129 -14.75 9.32 -28.77
N ASP A 130 -13.54 9.47 -29.32
CA ASP A 130 -12.75 8.39 -29.92
C ASP A 130 -11.47 8.08 -29.11
N GLY A 131 -11.42 8.54 -27.86
CA GLY A 131 -10.27 8.36 -26.98
C GLY A 131 -10.08 6.89 -26.60
N SER A 132 -8.83 6.44 -26.63
CA SER A 132 -8.45 5.10 -26.18
C SER A 132 -8.33 5.04 -24.65
N ILE A 133 -8.31 3.82 -24.11
CA ILE A 133 -8.07 3.58 -22.67
C ILE A 133 -6.74 4.20 -22.23
N ALA A 134 -5.71 4.11 -23.09
CA ALA A 134 -4.39 4.69 -22.82
C ALA A 134 -4.43 6.22 -22.73
N ASP A 135 -5.37 6.88 -23.43
CA ASP A 135 -5.55 8.33 -23.37
C ASP A 135 -6.32 8.77 -22.12
N ALA A 136 -7.24 7.92 -21.64
CA ALA A 136 -8.01 8.19 -20.43
C ALA A 136 -7.18 8.05 -19.14
N ILE A 137 -6.22 7.12 -19.10
CA ILE A 137 -5.41 6.84 -17.90
C ILE A 137 -4.67 8.09 -17.38
N PRO A 138 -3.94 8.87 -18.21
CA PRO A 138 -3.29 10.11 -17.76
C PRO A 138 -4.26 11.10 -17.14
N ASN A 139 -5.47 11.25 -17.69
CA ASN A 139 -6.47 12.20 -17.18
C ASN A 139 -6.98 11.76 -15.81
N VAL A 140 -7.22 10.47 -15.59
CA VAL A 140 -7.62 9.93 -14.29
C VAL A 140 -6.51 10.09 -13.26
N VAL A 141 -5.26 9.78 -13.60
CA VAL A 141 -4.14 9.95 -12.67
C VAL A 141 -3.89 11.42 -12.36
N GLN A 142 -4.08 12.32 -13.32
CA GLN A 142 -4.00 13.76 -13.08
C GLN A 142 -5.10 14.25 -12.12
N ALA A 143 -6.33 13.75 -12.26
CA ALA A 143 -7.42 14.06 -11.33
C ALA A 143 -7.09 13.58 -9.91
N LEU A 144 -6.59 12.35 -9.76
CA LEU A 144 -6.10 11.82 -8.48
C LEU A 144 -5.00 12.71 -7.91
N THR A 145 -4.03 13.10 -8.72
CA THR A 145 -2.89 13.95 -8.33
C THR A 145 -3.37 15.29 -7.77
N ASN A 146 -4.36 15.91 -8.43
CA ASN A 146 -4.92 17.20 -8.00
C ASN A 146 -5.67 17.09 -6.68
N ALA A 147 -6.38 15.97 -6.47
CA ALA A 147 -7.18 15.73 -5.26
C ALA A 147 -6.35 15.28 -4.04
N VAL A 148 -5.03 15.05 -4.17
CA VAL A 148 -4.17 14.68 -3.03
C VAL A 148 -3.99 15.85 -2.08
N ASP A 149 -4.29 15.64 -0.80
CA ASP A 149 -3.97 16.59 0.25
C ASP A 149 -2.47 16.61 0.58
N GLY A 150 -1.86 17.80 0.48
CA GLY A 150 -0.44 17.99 0.77
C GLY A 150 0.50 17.13 -0.10
N ILE A 151 0.33 17.15 -1.43
CA ILE A 151 1.12 16.31 -2.34
C ILE A 151 2.63 16.46 -2.15
N THR A 152 3.32 15.33 -1.96
CA THR A 152 4.78 15.26 -1.82
C THR A 152 5.45 14.74 -3.11
N PRO A 153 6.77 14.95 -3.30
CA PRO A 153 7.49 14.39 -4.44
C PRO A 153 7.39 12.85 -4.54
N VAL A 154 7.37 12.17 -3.39
CA VAL A 154 7.23 10.70 -3.33
C VAL A 154 5.85 10.26 -3.83
N MET A 155 4.79 10.94 -3.39
CA MET A 155 3.42 10.66 -3.85
C MET A 155 3.26 10.92 -5.35
N LYS A 156 3.83 12.03 -5.84
CA LYS A 156 3.79 12.38 -7.27
C LYS A 156 4.51 11.34 -8.12
N MET A 157 5.71 10.92 -7.70
CA MET A 157 6.47 9.87 -8.39
C MET A 157 5.74 8.53 -8.36
N TRP A 158 5.12 8.17 -7.23
CA TRP A 158 4.33 6.95 -7.13
C TRP A 158 3.13 6.96 -8.08
N LEU A 159 2.35 8.05 -8.12
CA LEU A 159 1.24 8.21 -9.07
C LEU A 159 1.71 8.16 -10.53
N GLU A 160 2.87 8.73 -10.83
CA GLU A 160 3.45 8.68 -12.16
C GLU A 160 3.86 7.26 -12.57
N ASN A 161 4.43 6.47 -11.64
CA ASN A 161 4.71 5.06 -11.89
C ASN A 161 3.43 4.27 -12.16
N ILE A 162 2.38 4.49 -11.35
CA ILE A 162 1.06 3.89 -11.58
C ILE A 162 0.53 4.26 -12.97
N ARG A 163 0.69 5.51 -13.41
CA ARG A 163 0.28 5.95 -14.75
C ARG A 163 0.99 5.17 -15.85
N ILE A 164 2.32 5.06 -15.77
CA ILE A 164 3.15 4.37 -16.77
C ILE A 164 2.75 2.90 -16.84
N GLU A 165 2.74 2.21 -15.69
CA GLU A 165 2.40 0.79 -15.58
C GLU A 165 0.96 0.51 -16.05
N ALA A 166 0.00 1.37 -15.72
CA ALA A 166 -1.38 1.24 -16.17
C ALA A 166 -1.50 1.40 -17.70
N VAL A 167 -0.79 2.34 -18.31
CA VAL A 167 -0.76 2.49 -19.77
C VAL A 167 -0.19 1.24 -20.43
N GLU A 168 0.90 0.68 -19.88
CA GLU A 168 1.48 -0.58 -20.38
C GLU A 168 0.49 -1.74 -20.24
N LEU A 169 -0.13 -1.89 -19.08
CA LEU A 169 -1.12 -2.93 -18.82
C LEU A 169 -2.32 -2.83 -19.77
N SER A 170 -2.77 -1.61 -20.09
CA SER A 170 -3.89 -1.39 -21.03
C SER A 170 -3.62 -1.92 -22.43
N ARG A 171 -2.35 -2.04 -22.84
CA ARG A 171 -1.96 -2.59 -24.15
C ARG A 171 -2.07 -4.10 -24.20
N LEU A 172 -1.95 -4.77 -23.06
CA LEU A 172 -2.01 -6.23 -22.94
C LEU A 172 -3.45 -6.76 -22.88
N VAL A 173 -4.41 -5.90 -22.55
CA VAL A 173 -5.82 -6.26 -22.46
C VAL A 173 -6.39 -6.62 -23.84
N SER A 174 -7.04 -7.79 -23.93
CA SER A 174 -7.70 -8.29 -25.14
C SER A 174 -8.72 -7.29 -25.72
N PRO A 175 -8.68 -6.99 -27.03
CA PRO A 175 -9.66 -6.11 -27.69
C PRO A 175 -11.12 -6.55 -27.53
N ASP A 176 -11.39 -7.84 -27.37
CA ASP A 176 -12.76 -8.34 -27.25
C ASP A 176 -13.38 -8.07 -25.88
N ILE A 177 -12.56 -8.04 -24.83
CA ILE A 177 -13.01 -7.68 -23.47
C ILE A 177 -13.19 -6.16 -23.37
N LYS A 178 -12.34 -5.38 -24.06
CA LYS A 178 -12.46 -3.91 -24.13
C LYS A 178 -13.82 -3.46 -24.66
N LYS A 179 -14.45 -4.21 -25.57
CA LYS A 179 -15.75 -3.87 -26.15
C LYS A 179 -16.92 -3.95 -25.15
N ASN A 180 -16.74 -4.64 -24.02
CA ASN A 180 -17.79 -4.84 -23.03
C ASN A 180 -17.91 -3.67 -22.03
N TYR A 181 -16.94 -2.75 -22.04
CA TYR A 181 -16.84 -1.65 -21.08
C TYR A 181 -16.57 -0.34 -21.82
N ASP A 182 -17.08 0.77 -21.30
CA ASP A 182 -16.67 2.07 -21.80
C ASP A 182 -15.20 2.36 -21.43
N THR A 183 -14.57 3.25 -22.20
CA THR A 183 -13.16 3.60 -22.08
C THR A 183 -12.77 4.00 -20.66
N LEU A 184 -13.60 4.78 -19.97
CA LEU A 184 -13.27 5.35 -18.67
C LEU A 184 -13.40 4.30 -17.56
N THR A 185 -14.44 3.47 -17.59
CA THR A 185 -14.58 2.30 -16.70
C THR A 185 -13.40 1.36 -16.82
N ALA A 186 -12.99 1.03 -18.05
CA ALA A 186 -11.82 0.19 -18.27
C ALA A 186 -10.53 0.85 -17.75
N ALA A 187 -10.36 2.16 -17.98
CA ALA A 187 -9.19 2.90 -17.50
C ALA A 187 -9.10 2.91 -15.96
N VAL A 188 -10.20 3.18 -15.24
CA VAL A 188 -10.18 3.16 -13.77
C VAL A 188 -9.98 1.76 -13.21
N ALA A 189 -10.49 0.71 -13.89
CA ALA A 189 -10.25 -0.68 -13.50
C ALA A 189 -8.77 -1.06 -13.68
N ILE A 190 -8.14 -0.63 -14.78
CA ILE A 190 -6.70 -0.83 -15.03
C ILE A 190 -5.82 0.01 -14.08
N ILE A 191 -6.27 1.18 -13.64
CA ILE A 191 -5.55 1.92 -12.60
C ILE A 191 -5.66 1.21 -11.25
N TYR A 192 -6.87 0.78 -10.87
CA TYR A 192 -7.06 0.00 -9.64
C TYR A 192 -6.19 -1.25 -9.63
N ALA A 193 -6.16 -1.94 -10.76
CA ALA A 193 -5.33 -3.09 -11.01
C ALA A 193 -3.85 -2.87 -10.72
N THR A 194 -3.31 -1.84 -11.37
CA THR A 194 -1.92 -1.47 -11.23
C THR A 194 -1.63 -1.12 -9.78
N ILE A 195 -2.51 -0.40 -9.09
CA ILE A 195 -2.34 -0.09 -7.66
C ILE A 195 -2.26 -1.36 -6.81
N GLN A 196 -3.10 -2.37 -7.06
CA GLN A 196 -3.07 -3.63 -6.30
C GLN A 196 -1.82 -4.47 -6.56
N ARG A 197 -1.21 -4.36 -7.75
CA ARG A 197 -0.03 -5.13 -8.15
C ARG A 197 1.28 -4.36 -7.99
N HIS A 198 1.20 -3.05 -7.72
CA HIS A 198 2.37 -2.19 -7.65
C HIS A 198 3.29 -2.63 -6.51
N HIS A 199 4.59 -2.59 -6.78
CA HIS A 199 5.57 -2.97 -5.78
C HIS A 199 5.78 -1.86 -4.74
N GLY A 200 5.57 -2.19 -3.47
CA GLY A 200 5.77 -1.27 -2.37
C GLY A 200 4.47 -0.81 -1.74
N LYS A 201 4.60 -0.12 -0.60
CA LYS A 201 3.46 0.43 0.13
C LYS A 201 2.84 1.54 -0.71
N MET A 202 1.51 1.48 -0.85
CA MET A 202 0.70 2.53 -1.44
C MET A 202 1.02 3.90 -0.81
N GLN A 203 1.39 4.90 -1.62
CA GLN A 203 1.74 6.24 -1.12
C GLN A 203 0.55 7.19 -1.01
N VAL A 204 -0.54 6.92 -1.74
CA VAL A 204 -1.80 7.68 -1.70
C VAL A 204 -2.94 6.70 -1.48
N ARG A 205 -3.77 6.92 -0.46
CA ARG A 205 -4.92 6.05 -0.17
C ARG A 205 -5.98 6.23 -1.26
N ILE A 206 -6.06 5.25 -2.15
CA ILE A 206 -7.04 5.20 -3.23
C ILE A 206 -7.86 3.91 -3.06
N ALA A 207 -9.15 4.07 -2.80
CA ALA A 207 -10.12 2.99 -2.79
C ALA A 207 -10.88 2.92 -4.13
N GLN A 208 -11.52 1.78 -4.40
CA GLN A 208 -12.41 1.63 -5.56
C GLN A 208 -13.51 2.69 -5.59
N ARG A 209 -13.98 3.13 -4.41
CA ARG A 209 -14.96 4.20 -4.27
C ARG A 209 -14.46 5.54 -4.80
N ASP A 210 -13.19 5.85 -4.64
CA ASP A 210 -12.62 7.11 -5.13
C ASP A 210 -12.57 7.09 -6.66
N LEU A 211 -12.15 5.95 -7.23
CA LEU A 211 -12.12 5.73 -8.68
C LEU A 211 -13.52 5.69 -9.32
N SER A 212 -14.53 5.26 -8.55
CA SER A 212 -15.92 5.23 -9.02
C SER A 212 -16.49 6.62 -9.23
N LEU A 213 -16.04 7.61 -8.44
CA LEU A 213 -16.40 9.03 -8.64
C LEU A 213 -15.86 9.55 -9.98
N LEU A 214 -14.60 9.23 -10.31
CA LEU A 214 -13.93 9.71 -11.53
C LEU A 214 -14.55 9.15 -12.81
N SER A 215 -15.22 8.00 -12.75
CA SER A 215 -15.85 7.32 -13.89
C SER A 215 -17.38 7.39 -13.91
N ALA A 216 -18.00 7.98 -12.88
CA ALA A 216 -19.45 7.94 -12.66
C ALA A 216 -20.04 6.50 -12.69
N THR A 217 -19.24 5.50 -12.30
CA THR A 217 -19.66 4.10 -12.27
C THR A 217 -19.76 3.57 -10.84
N SER A 218 -20.29 2.35 -10.68
CA SER A 218 -20.33 1.71 -9.36
C SER A 218 -18.99 1.02 -9.05
N PRO A 219 -18.54 1.00 -7.78
CA PRO A 219 -17.37 0.21 -7.37
C PRO A 219 -17.48 -1.28 -7.74
N ALA A 220 -18.70 -1.83 -7.75
CA ALA A 220 -18.96 -3.21 -8.15
C ALA A 220 -18.64 -3.47 -9.63
N LEU A 221 -18.92 -2.49 -10.51
CA LEU A 221 -18.58 -2.59 -11.92
C LEU A 221 -17.06 -2.55 -12.13
N ILE A 222 -16.34 -1.71 -11.36
CA ILE A 222 -14.88 -1.68 -11.36
C ILE A 222 -14.32 -3.05 -10.95
N SER A 223 -14.85 -3.67 -9.89
CA SER A 223 -14.44 -5.01 -9.47
C SER A 223 -14.71 -6.07 -10.54
N LYS A 224 -15.89 -6.07 -11.16
CA LYS A 224 -16.23 -6.99 -12.24
C LYS A 224 -15.27 -6.83 -13.43
N CYS A 225 -15.04 -5.59 -13.83
CA CYS A 225 -14.14 -5.23 -14.93
C CYS A 225 -12.70 -5.69 -14.63
N TRP A 226 -12.20 -5.45 -13.42
CA TRP A 226 -10.89 -5.95 -12.96
C TRP A 226 -10.75 -7.47 -13.12
N ILE A 227 -11.72 -8.25 -12.59
CA ILE A 227 -11.68 -9.72 -12.65
C ILE A 227 -11.67 -10.19 -14.11
N GLU A 228 -12.56 -9.64 -14.94
CA GLU A 228 -12.68 -10.04 -16.34
C GLU A 228 -11.48 -9.63 -17.20
N LEU A 229 -10.89 -8.45 -16.95
CA LEU A 229 -9.75 -7.98 -17.73
C LEU A 229 -8.44 -8.66 -17.35
N LEU A 230 -8.25 -9.05 -16.07
CA LEU A 230 -6.91 -9.21 -15.51
C LEU A 230 -6.71 -10.42 -14.59
N GLU A 231 -7.76 -11.06 -14.04
CA GLU A 231 -7.62 -12.28 -13.23
C GLU A 231 -7.84 -13.56 -14.05
N ASN A 232 -8.60 -13.49 -15.15
CA ASN A 232 -8.84 -14.66 -16.02
C ASN A 232 -7.81 -14.79 -17.17
N HIS A 233 -6.87 -13.86 -17.30
CA HIS A 233 -6.01 -13.72 -18.49
C HIS A 233 -4.52 -13.42 -18.19
N LEU A 234 -4.13 -13.36 -16.91
CA LEU A 234 -2.74 -13.23 -16.44
C LEU A 234 -2.49 -14.30 -15.37
#